data_AF-A0A2N4YYE2-F1
#
_entry.id   AF-A0A2N4YYE2-F1
#
_cell.length_a   1.000
_cell.length_b   1.000
_cell.length_c   1.000
_cell.angle_alpha   90.00
_cell.angle_beta   90.00
_cell.angle_gamma   90.00
#
_symmetry.space_group_name_H-M   'P 1'
#
loop_
_entity.id
_entity.type
_entity.pdbx_description
1 polymer ?
#
loop_
_entity_poly.entity_id
_entity_poly.type
_entity_poly.pdbx_seq_one_letter_code
_entity_poly.pdbx_strand_id
1 'polypeptide(L)'
;MTDIRLTVQGLAVDYPTARVVDNVSFTLGNERLALVGESGSGKSMTARALMGLVRKPGVVSAERLEVLGRDVLTLSARGWRALRGNDIAMVLQDPRYALNPVQSIQTQLEEALTLLQRL
;
A
#
# COMPACT_ATOMS: atom_id res chain seq x y z
N MET A 1 24.29 -3.31 8.12
CA MET A 1 22.85 -3.38 8.40
C MET A 1 22.15 -2.71 7.22
N THR A 2 21.18 -3.36 6.58
CA THR A 2 20.42 -2.75 5.48
C THR A 2 19.62 -1.58 6.00
N ASP A 3 19.57 -0.49 5.24
CA ASP A 3 18.72 0.66 5.57
C ASP A 3 17.26 0.20 5.61
N ILE A 4 16.60 0.46 6.74
CA ILE A 4 15.18 0.12 6.91
C ILE A 4 14.36 1.04 5.99
N ARG A 5 13.56 0.42 5.13
CA ARG A 5 12.70 1.11 4.15
C ARG A 5 11.24 1.13 4.53
N LEU A 6 10.79 0.20 5.37
CA LEU A 6 9.44 0.14 5.88
C LEU A 6 9.50 -0.24 7.35
N THR A 7 8.83 0.56 8.18
CA THR A 7 8.64 0.30 9.61
C THR A 7 7.15 0.26 9.90
N VAL A 8 6.68 -0.85 10.46
CA VAL A 8 5.29 -1.06 10.87
C VAL A 8 5.31 -1.43 12.35
N GLN A 9 4.64 -0.66 13.20
CA GLN A 9 4.50 -0.94 14.63
C GLN A 9 3.05 -0.72 15.04
N GLY A 10 2.43 -1.76 15.58
CA GLY A 10 1.07 -1.70 16.11
C GLY A 10 0.00 -1.43 15.05
N LEU A 11 0.20 -1.85 13.80
CA LEU A 11 -0.77 -1.58 12.73
C LEU A 11 -2.09 -2.28 13.00
N ALA A 12 -3.17 -1.51 13.03
CA ALA A 12 -4.54 -1.97 13.11
C ALA A 12 -5.41 -1.34 12.00
N VAL A 13 -6.41 -2.09 11.56
CA VAL A 13 -7.42 -1.62 10.61
C VAL A 13 -8.79 -1.97 11.17
N ASP A 14 -9.59 -0.95 11.45
CA ASP A 14 -10.90 -1.07 12.06
C ASP A 14 -11.98 -0.63 11.07
N TYR A 15 -13.03 -1.44 10.96
CA TYR A 15 -14.31 -1.10 10.34
C TYR A 15 -15.38 -1.02 11.45
N PRO A 16 -16.55 -0.38 11.22
CA PRO A 16 -17.56 -0.17 12.25
C PRO A 16 -17.99 -1.42 13.03
N THR A 17 -17.89 -2.60 12.41
CA THR A 17 -18.34 -3.88 12.99
C THR A 17 -17.22 -4.87 13.23
N ALA A 18 -15.98 -4.58 12.83
CA ALA A 18 -14.89 -5.55 12.90
C ALA A 18 -13.51 -4.90 12.83
N ARG A 19 -12.59 -5.41 13.64
CA ARG A 19 -11.16 -5.24 13.43
C ARG A 19 -10.67 -6.30 12.45
N VAL A 20 -10.10 -5.87 11.32
CA VAL A 20 -9.67 -6.77 10.23
C VAL A 20 -8.14 -6.94 10.13
N VAL A 21 -7.39 -6.07 10.81
CA VAL A 21 -5.95 -6.20 11.06
C VAL A 21 -5.73 -5.78 12.51
N ASP A 22 -5.00 -6.58 13.28
CA ASP A 22 -4.78 -6.35 14.70
C ASP A 22 -3.29 -6.45 15.04
N ASN A 23 -2.73 -5.35 15.51
CA ASN A 23 -1.39 -5.24 16.08
C ASN A 23 -0.24 -5.84 15.25
N VAL A 24 -0.22 -5.59 13.93
CA VAL A 24 0.86 -6.08 13.05
C VAL A 24 2.12 -5.21 13.22
N SER A 25 3.27 -5.85 13.46
CA SER A 25 4.56 -5.16 13.61
C SER A 25 5.69 -5.90 12.89
N PHE A 26 6.42 -5.19 12.03
CA PHE A 26 7.62 -5.68 11.35
C PHE A 26 8.42 -4.53 10.71
N THR A 27 9.67 -4.81 10.36
CA THR A 27 10.51 -3.92 9.54
C THR A 27 10.92 -4.62 8.26
N LEU A 28 11.18 -3.85 7.20
CA LEU A 28 11.66 -4.35 5.92
C LEU A 28 12.73 -3.41 5.35
N GLY A 29 13.88 -3.97 4.97
CA GLY A 29 14.97 -3.31 4.26
C GLY A 29 14.91 -3.59 2.76
N ASN A 30 15.98 -4.19 2.21
CA ASN A 30 16.10 -4.57 0.79
C ASN A 30 15.76 -6.04 0.54
N GLU A 31 15.41 -6.78 1.59
CA GLU A 31 15.01 -8.18 1.50
C GLU A 31 13.58 -8.33 0.94
N ARG A 32 13.21 -9.57 0.64
CA ARG A 32 11.85 -9.93 0.22
C ARG A 32 11.12 -10.50 1.42
N LEU A 33 9.98 -9.90 1.74
CA LEU A 33 9.10 -10.37 2.80
C LEU A 33 7.82 -10.93 2.20
N ALA A 34 7.43 -12.12 2.65
CA ALA A 34 6.17 -12.76 2.30
C ALA A 34 5.26 -12.78 3.52
N LEU A 35 4.06 -12.23 3.38
CA LEU A 35 3.00 -12.33 4.38
C LEU A 35 2.08 -13.49 4.00
N VAL A 36 2.08 -14.56 4.80
CA VAL A 36 1.33 -15.80 4.56
C VAL A 36 0.24 -16.01 5.60
N GLY A 37 -0.81 -16.76 5.24
CA GLY A 37 -1.95 -17.04 6.11
C GLY A 37 -3.19 -17.43 5.30
N GLU A 38 -4.25 -17.87 5.98
CA GLU A 38 -5.50 -18.32 5.38
C GLU A 38 -6.31 -17.21 4.70
N SER A 39 -7.27 -17.57 3.84
CA SER A 39 -8.18 -16.58 3.25
C SER A 39 -8.90 -15.80 4.37
N GLY A 40 -8.97 -14.47 4.22
CA GLY A 40 -9.59 -13.61 5.23
C GLY A 40 -8.69 -13.20 6.42
N SER A 41 -7.47 -13.70 6.53
CA SER A 41 -6.54 -13.40 7.65
C SER A 41 -5.97 -11.96 7.67
N GLY A 42 -6.54 -11.02 6.92
CA GLY A 42 -6.09 -9.62 6.91
C GLY A 42 -4.94 -9.28 5.95
N LYS A 43 -4.29 -10.24 5.28
CA LYS A 43 -3.11 -9.98 4.40
C LYS A 43 -3.32 -8.85 3.39
N SER A 44 -4.40 -8.92 2.62
CA SER A 44 -4.71 -7.91 1.60
C SER A 44 -5.08 -6.57 2.24
N MET A 45 -5.64 -6.56 3.44
CA MET A 45 -5.92 -5.32 4.18
C MET A 45 -4.66 -4.70 4.75
N THR A 46 -3.71 -5.50 5.28
CA THR A 46 -2.37 -5.05 5.65
C THR A 46 -1.70 -4.36 4.47
N ALA A 47 -1.62 -5.02 3.30
CA ALA A 47 -1.02 -4.42 2.11
C ALA A 47 -1.71 -3.12 1.67
N ARG A 48 -3.05 -3.05 1.73
CA ARG A 48 -3.80 -1.82 1.41
C ARG A 48 -3.54 -0.70 2.42
N ALA A 49 -3.39 -1.02 3.71
CA ALA A 49 -3.08 -0.03 4.74
C ALA A 49 -1.70 0.59 4.53
N LEU A 50 -0.69 -0.23 4.21
CA LEU A 50 0.66 0.25 3.86
C LEU A 50 0.67 1.17 2.63
N MET A 51 -0.30 1.02 1.73
CA MET A 51 -0.45 1.82 0.50
C MET A 51 -1.40 3.02 0.64
N GLY A 52 -2.00 3.24 1.81
CA GLY A 52 -3.02 4.29 1.99
C GLY A 52 -4.26 4.06 1.12
N LEU A 53 -4.65 2.80 0.92
CA LEU A 53 -5.76 2.35 0.06
C LEU A 53 -6.91 1.70 0.84
N VAL A 54 -6.91 1.80 2.17
CA VAL A 54 -8.07 1.40 2.99
C VAL A 54 -9.22 2.36 2.71
N ARG A 55 -10.32 1.80 2.21
CA ARG A 55 -11.51 2.57 1.86
C ARG A 55 -12.36 2.83 3.10
N LYS A 56 -12.96 4.03 3.17
CA LYS A 56 -14.00 4.34 4.16
C LYS A 56 -15.12 3.29 4.10
N PRO A 57 -15.72 2.92 5.25
CA PRO A 57 -15.52 3.50 6.58
C PRO A 57 -14.31 2.96 7.36
N GLY A 58 -13.40 2.21 6.72
CA GLY A 58 -12.20 1.69 7.37
C GLY A 58 -11.26 2.78 7.88
N VAL A 59 -10.70 2.58 9.07
CA VAL A 59 -9.75 3.48 9.74
C VAL A 59 -8.45 2.73 9.98
N VAL A 60 -7.33 3.36 9.64
CA VAL A 60 -5.98 2.82 9.88
C VAL A 60 -5.40 3.52 11.11
N SER A 61 -4.84 2.75 12.03
CA SER A 61 -4.07 3.26 13.16
C SER A 61 -2.79 2.45 13.33
N ALA A 62 -1.75 3.07 13.88
CA ALA A 62 -0.48 2.43 14.21
C ALA A 62 0.26 3.30 15.23
N GLU A 63 1.16 2.71 15.99
CA GLU A 63 2.10 3.46 16.84
C GLU A 63 3.16 4.14 15.97
N ARG A 64 3.62 3.43 14.93
CA ARG A 64 4.54 3.95 13.92
C ARG A 64 4.29 3.27 12.58
N LEU A 65 4.14 4.06 11.54
CA LEU A 65 4.05 3.55 10.18
C LEU A 65 4.83 4.45 9.24
N GLU A 66 6.03 4.02 8.87
CA GLU A 66 6.93 4.78 8.02
C GLU A 66 7.29 4.02 6.76
N VAL A 67 7.26 4.71 5.63
CA VAL A 67 7.67 4.21 4.33
C VAL A 67 8.74 5.15 3.77
N LEU A 68 9.93 4.62 3.53
CA LEU A 68 11.10 5.35 3.04
C LEU A 68 11.39 6.62 3.87
N GLY A 69 11.31 6.48 5.19
CA GLY A 69 11.53 7.56 6.15
C GLY A 69 10.40 8.59 6.25
N ARG A 70 9.26 8.37 5.59
CA ARG A 70 8.07 9.24 5.68
C ARG A 70 7.01 8.58 6.55
N ASP A 71 6.55 9.27 7.59
CA ASP A 71 5.35 8.86 8.33
C ASP A 71 4.13 8.96 7.41
N VAL A 72 3.48 7.82 7.16
CA VAL A 72 2.37 7.73 6.21
C VAL A 72 1.00 7.87 6.85
N LEU A 73 0.90 7.87 8.19
CA LEU A 73 -0.36 8.13 8.91
C LEU A 73 -0.83 9.57 8.71
N THR A 74 0.12 10.49 8.55
CA THR A 74 -0.11 11.94 8.47
C THR A 74 -0.03 12.48 7.04
N LEU A 75 0.20 11.63 6.03
CA LEU A 75 0.31 12.06 4.65
C LEU A 75 -1.01 12.63 4.12
N SER A 76 -0.92 13.84 3.55
CA SER A 76 -1.99 14.41 2.73
C SER A 76 -2.21 13.58 1.45
N ALA A 77 -3.35 13.79 0.79
CA ALA A 77 -3.62 13.18 -0.52
C ALA A 77 -2.57 13.53 -1.59
N ARG A 78 -1.89 14.68 -1.47
CA ARG A 78 -0.76 15.03 -2.35
C ARG A 78 0.50 14.23 -2.00
N GLY A 79 0.79 14.06 -0.71
CA GLY A 79 1.91 13.25 -0.24
C GLY A 79 1.79 11.79 -0.66
N TRP A 80 0.61 11.20 -0.51
CA TRP A 80 0.31 9.86 -1.01
C TRP A 80 0.46 9.72 -2.52
N ARG A 81 0.12 10.76 -3.30
CA ARG A 81 0.34 10.76 -4.76
C ARG A 81 1.81 10.84 -5.14
N ALA A 82 2.63 11.58 -4.38
CA ALA A 82 4.07 11.65 -4.64
C ALA A 82 4.77 10.32 -4.32
N LEU A 83 4.36 9.66 -3.24
CA LEU A 83 4.91 8.38 -2.80
C LEU A 83 4.50 7.22 -3.74
N ARG A 84 3.23 7.15 -4.12
CA ARG A 84 2.71 6.09 -5.00
C ARG A 84 3.16 6.29 -6.46
N GLY A 85 3.55 5.21 -7.11
CA GLY A 85 3.95 5.18 -8.52
C GLY A 85 5.42 5.54 -8.75
N ASN A 86 6.00 6.43 -7.93
CA ASN A 86 7.42 6.78 -8.02
C ASN A 86 8.28 5.92 -7.08
N ASP A 87 7.87 5.80 -5.82
CA ASP A 87 8.68 5.15 -4.78
C ASP A 87 8.11 3.78 -4.38
N ILE A 88 6.78 3.64 -4.35
CA ILE A 88 6.08 2.40 -4.06
C ILE A 88 4.96 2.14 -5.06
N ALA A 89 4.77 0.88 -5.44
CA ALA A 89 3.71 0.44 -6.33
C ALA A 89 3.07 -0.84 -5.79
N MET A 90 1.80 -1.07 -6.15
CA MET A 90 1.06 -2.28 -5.79
C MET A 90 0.52 -2.93 -7.06
N VAL A 91 0.80 -4.22 -7.21
CA VAL A 91 0.15 -5.09 -8.20
C VAL A 91 -0.97 -5.84 -7.49
N LEU A 92 -2.21 -5.62 -7.93
CA LEU A 92 -3.39 -6.22 -7.30
C LEU A 92 -3.54 -7.69 -7.71
N GLN A 93 -4.20 -8.49 -6.85
CA GLN A 93 -4.37 -9.94 -7.04
C GLN A 93 -5.07 -10.32 -8.34
N ASP A 94 -5.99 -9.49 -8.84
CA ASP A 94 -6.69 -9.72 -10.11
C ASP A 94 -6.39 -8.60 -11.11
N PRO A 95 -5.27 -8.70 -11.85
CA PRO A 95 -4.87 -7.69 -12.82
C PRO A 95 -5.74 -7.71 -14.08
N ARG A 96 -6.59 -8.73 -14.28
CA ARG A 96 -7.41 -8.86 -15.51
C ARG A 96 -8.40 -7.73 -15.66
N TYR A 97 -8.86 -7.18 -14.54
CA TYR A 97 -9.76 -6.02 -14.51
C TYR A 97 -9.02 -4.68 -14.43
N ALA A 98 -7.69 -4.69 -14.35
CA ALA A 98 -6.89 -3.47 -14.28
C ALA A 98 -6.58 -2.88 -15.66
N LEU A 99 -6.63 -3.69 -16.72
CA LEU A 99 -6.38 -3.26 -18.09
C LEU A 99 -7.70 -3.13 -18.86
N ASN A 100 -7.80 -2.06 -19.64
CA ASN A 100 -8.88 -1.85 -20.57
C ASN A 100 -8.62 -2.66 -21.86
N PRO A 101 -9.44 -3.69 -22.18
CA PRO A 101 -9.20 -4.56 -23.32
C PRO A 101 -9.42 -3.86 -24.68
N VAL A 102 -10.06 -2.68 -24.71
CA VAL A 102 -10.23 -1.90 -25.94
C VAL A 102 -9.10 -0.89 -26.18
N GLN A 103 -8.07 -0.89 -25.32
CA GLN A 103 -6.89 -0.04 -25.48
C GLN A 103 -5.63 -0.90 -25.68
N SER A 104 -4.66 -0.36 -26.41
CA SER A 104 -3.35 -0.99 -26.53
C SER A 104 -2.61 -1.01 -25.18
N ILE A 105 -1.67 -1.93 -25.01
CA ILE A 105 -0.77 -1.94 -23.85
C ILE A 105 0.04 -0.64 -23.79
N GLN A 106 0.50 -0.14 -24.95
CA GLN A 106 1.26 1.10 -25.04
C GLN A 106 0.47 2.28 -24.47
N THR A 107 -0.76 2.49 -24.91
CA THR A 107 -1.61 3.60 -24.45
C THR A 107 -1.78 3.60 -22.94
N GLN A 108 -2.01 2.42 -22.35
CA GLN A 108 -2.22 2.28 -20.91
C GLN A 108 -0.93 2.49 -20.11
N LEU A 109 0.21 2.07 -20.65
CA LEU A 109 1.53 2.32 -20.06
C LEU A 109 1.88 3.80 -20.11
N GLU A 110 1.68 4.46 -21.25
CA GLU A 110 1.92 5.90 -21.44
C GLU A 110 1.05 6.74 -20.51
N GLU A 111 -0.23 6.38 -20.35
CA GLU A 111 -1.14 7.05 -19.41
C GLU A 111 -0.61 6.95 -17.97
N ALA A 112 -0.24 5.75 -17.52
CA ALA A 112 0.30 5.55 -16.18
C ALA A 112 1.60 6.35 -15.96
N LEU A 113 2.52 6.33 -16.92
CA LEU A 113 3.77 7.08 -16.84
C LEU A 113 3.52 8.60 -16.81
N THR A 114 2.66 9.12 -17.67
CA THR A 114 2.34 10.55 -17.75
C THR A 114 1.66 11.06 -16.48
N LEU A 115 0.79 10.25 -15.87
CA LEU A 115 0.08 10.63 -14.64
C LEU A 115 0.97 10.58 -13.40
N LEU A 116 1.96 9.68 -13.37
CA LEU A 116 2.81 9.44 -12.20
C LEU A 116 4.13 10.20 -12.25
N GLN A 117 4.68 10.38 -13.44
CA GLN A 117 5.92 11.12 -13.70
C GLN A 117 5.56 12.47 -14.31
N ARG A 118 5.97 13.56 -13.65
CA ARG A 118 5.97 14.89 -14.27
C ARG A 118 7.14 14.97 -15.27
N LEU A 119 7.01 14.27 -16.39
CA LEU A 119 7.83 14.52 -17.59
C LEU A 119 7.55 15.95 -18.09
#